data_AF-A0A354YWD4-F1
#
_entry.id   AF-A0A354YWD4-F1
#
_cell.length_a   1.000
_cell.length_b   1.000
_cell.length_c   1.000
_cell.angle_alpha   90.00
_cell.angle_beta   90.00
_cell.angle_gamma   90.00
#
_symmetry.space_group_name_H-M   'P 1'
#
loop_
_entity.id
_entity.type
_entity.pdbx_description
1 polymer ?
#
loop_
_entity_poly.entity_id
_entity_poly.type
_entity_poly.pdbx_seq_one_letter_code
_entity_poly.pdbx_strand_id
1 'polypeptide(L)'
;QSKEINRVGGRQAQKVDVRILAATNRNLLEMVQKKEFREDLYYRLNVIPILIPPIRERKEDIPVLIMHFIALFNRKYKLNKRISP
;
A
#
# COMPACT_ATOMS: atom_id res chain seq x y z
N GLN A 1 11.29 -0.43 -17.91
CA GLN A 1 12.43 0.07 -17.10
C GLN A 1 13.60 -0.89 -17.29
N SER A 2 14.84 -0.40 -17.31
CA SER A 2 16.04 -1.13 -17.77
C SER A 2 16.49 -2.32 -16.91
N LYS A 3 15.70 -2.74 -15.90
CA LYS A 3 16.06 -3.79 -14.92
C LYS A 3 17.46 -3.60 -14.32
N GLU A 4 17.89 -2.36 -14.17
CA GLU A 4 19.23 -2.00 -13.73
C GLU A 4 19.18 -0.84 -12.73
N ILE A 5 20.09 -0.85 -11.76
CA ILE A 5 20.28 0.21 -10.77
C ILE A 5 21.77 0.53 -10.59
N ASN A 6 22.06 1.77 -10.21
CA ASN A 6 23.39 2.21 -9.81
C ASN A 6 23.37 2.55 -8.32
N ARG A 7 24.43 2.19 -7.58
CA ARG A 7 24.65 2.72 -6.23
C ARG A 7 25.01 4.21 -6.33
N VAL A 8 24.69 5.00 -5.31
CA VAL A 8 25.14 6.40 -5.25
C VAL A 8 26.68 6.43 -5.22
N GLY A 9 27.30 7.14 -6.17
CA GLY A 9 28.75 7.14 -6.37
C GLY A 9 29.33 5.90 -7.06
N GLY A 10 28.51 4.88 -7.34
CA GLY A 10 28.92 3.69 -8.09
C GLY A 10 28.98 3.96 -9.59
N ARG A 11 29.98 3.38 -10.27
CA ARG A 11 30.17 3.51 -11.72
C ARG A 11 29.60 2.35 -12.53
N GLN A 12 29.14 1.28 -11.88
CA GLN A 12 28.68 0.06 -12.54
C GLN A 12 27.19 -0.16 -12.27
N ALA A 13 26.44 -0.40 -13.35
CA ALA A 13 25.05 -0.81 -13.30
C ALA A 13 24.93 -2.27 -12.86
N GLN A 14 24.00 -2.53 -11.93
CA GLN A 14 23.69 -3.87 -11.46
C GLN A 14 22.32 -4.27 -11.98
N LYS A 15 22.25 -5.42 -12.67
CA LYS A 15 20.98 -6.01 -13.09
C LYS A 15 20.19 -6.49 -11.87
N VAL A 16 18.89 -6.24 -11.88
CA VAL A 16 17.96 -6.63 -10.82
C VAL A 16 16.69 -7.20 -11.43
N ASP A 17 16.16 -8.24 -10.79
CA ASP A 17 14.83 -8.76 -11.08
C ASP A 17 13.96 -8.57 -9.83
N VAL A 18 13.11 -7.55 -9.88
CA VAL A 18 12.31 -7.10 -8.73
C VAL A 18 10.88 -6.87 -9.14
N ARG A 19 9.96 -7.20 -8.23
CA ARG A 19 8.55 -6.80 -8.33
C ARG A 19 8.34 -5.53 -7.50
N ILE A 20 7.79 -4.50 -8.15
CA ILE A 20 7.49 -3.22 -7.49
C ILE A 20 6.02 -3.20 -7.09
N LEU A 21 5.76 -2.96 -5.80
CA LEU A 21 4.44 -2.65 -5.26
C LEU A 21 4.51 -1.23 -4.69
N ALA A 22 3.66 -0.33 -5.17
CA ALA A 22 3.60 1.06 -4.71
C ALA A 22 2.21 1.33 -4.10
N ALA A 23 2.18 2.15 -3.06
CA ALA A 23 0.95 2.60 -2.41
C ALA A 23 1.09 4.08 -2.04
N THR A 24 -0.02 4.82 -2.16
CA THR A 24 -0.07 6.24 -1.80
C THR A 24 -1.50 6.60 -1.39
N ASN A 25 -1.62 7.54 -0.46
CA ASN A 25 -2.89 8.15 -0.08
C ASN A 25 -3.16 9.48 -0.83
N ARG A 26 -2.22 9.93 -1.67
CA ARG A 26 -2.34 11.16 -2.47
C ARG A 26 -2.80 10.84 -3.89
N ASN A 27 -3.49 11.79 -4.52
CA ASN A 27 -3.86 11.70 -5.92
C ASN A 27 -2.63 11.96 -6.81
N LEU A 28 -2.04 10.89 -7.38
CA LEU A 28 -0.86 11.02 -8.23
C LEU A 28 -1.14 11.80 -9.52
N LEU A 29 -2.34 11.69 -10.09
CA LEU A 29 -2.69 12.40 -11.31
C LEU A 29 -2.69 13.93 -11.08
N GLU A 30 -3.23 14.37 -9.95
CA GLU A 30 -3.17 15.78 -9.53
C GLU A 30 -1.73 16.24 -9.29
N MET A 31 -0.89 15.40 -8.66
CA MET A 31 0.53 15.74 -8.44
C MET A 31 1.32 15.84 -9.75
N VAL A 32 0.98 15.03 -10.77
CA VAL A 32 1.55 15.16 -12.12
C VAL A 32 1.17 16.50 -12.72
N GLN A 33 -0.10 16.89 -12.63
CA GLN A 33 -0.58 18.20 -13.13
C GLN A 33 0.13 19.37 -12.44
N LYS A 34 0.41 19.25 -11.14
CA LYS A 34 1.18 20.23 -10.36
C LYS A 34 2.70 20.18 -10.56
N LYS A 35 3.21 19.28 -11.41
CA LYS A 35 4.65 19.02 -11.64
C LYS A 35 5.42 18.57 -10.38
N GLU A 36 4.71 18.07 -9.37
CA GLU A 36 5.28 17.50 -8.15
C GLU A 36 5.62 16.01 -8.31
N PHE A 37 5.04 15.36 -9.32
CA PHE A 37 5.30 13.96 -9.64
C PHE A 37 5.60 13.78 -11.14
N ARG A 38 6.53 12.86 -11.44
CA ARG A 38 6.91 12.58 -12.81
C ARG A 38 5.83 11.80 -13.55
N GLU A 39 5.39 12.33 -14.68
CA GLU A 39 4.37 11.72 -15.54
C GLU A 39 4.79 10.33 -16.04
N ASP A 40 6.04 10.17 -16.46
CA ASP A 40 6.55 8.89 -16.97
C ASP A 40 6.56 7.77 -15.91
N LEU A 41 6.83 8.12 -14.66
CA LEU A 41 6.75 7.20 -13.53
C LEU A 41 5.30 6.87 -13.17
N TYR A 42 4.39 7.84 -13.26
CA TYR A 42 2.96 7.62 -13.02
C TYR A 42 2.41 6.53 -13.93
N TYR A 43 2.61 6.64 -15.25
CA TYR A 43 2.12 5.63 -16.20
C TYR A 43 2.78 4.26 -16.03
N ARG A 44 4.01 4.19 -15.51
CA ARG A 44 4.67 2.90 -15.20
C ARG A 44 4.15 2.23 -13.94
N LEU A 45 3.77 3.00 -12.93
CA LEU A 45 3.18 2.47 -11.69
C LEU A 45 1.69 2.17 -11.85
N ASN A 46 0.98 2.98 -12.63
CA ASN A 46 -0.48 2.94 -12.77
C ASN A 46 -0.97 1.94 -13.84
N VAL A 47 -0.30 0.79 -13.99
CA VAL A 47 -0.71 -0.25 -14.95
C VAL A 47 -1.89 -1.07 -14.40
N ILE A 48 -1.85 -1.41 -13.11
CA ILE A 48 -2.94 -2.11 -12.42
C ILE A 48 -3.21 -1.38 -11.10
N PRO A 49 -4.08 -0.35 -11.10
CA PRO A 49 -4.45 0.35 -9.88
C PRO A 49 -5.38 -0.53 -9.02
N ILE A 50 -5.07 -0.63 -7.73
CA ILE A 50 -5.95 -1.26 -6.74
C ILE A 50 -6.41 -0.16 -5.78
N LEU A 51 -7.67 0.24 -5.91
CA LEU A 51 -8.28 1.18 -4.98
C LEU A 51 -8.80 0.43 -3.75
N ILE A 52 -8.36 0.86 -2.57
CA ILE A 52 -8.85 0.32 -1.30
C ILE A 52 -9.89 1.31 -0.75
N PRO A 53 -11.21 1.02 -0.83
CA PRO A 53 -12.21 1.90 -0.25
C PRO A 53 -12.05 2.01 1.27
N PRO A 54 -12.27 3.20 1.86
CA PRO A 54 -12.21 3.41 3.30
C PRO A 54 -13.32 2.63 4.01
N ILE A 55 -13.14 2.33 5.30
CA ILE A 55 -14.08 1.48 6.06
C ILE A 55 -15.53 2.01 6.05
N ARG A 56 -15.71 3.34 5.96
CA ARG A 56 -17.02 3.99 5.88
C ARG A 56 -17.85 3.59 4.64
N GLU A 57 -17.20 3.11 3.58
CA GLU A 57 -17.81 2.62 2.33
C GLU A 57 -17.96 1.09 2.30
N ARG A 58 -17.49 0.39 3.35
CA ARG A 58 -17.52 -1.08 3.50
C ARG A 58 -17.87 -1.45 4.95
N LYS A 59 -18.97 -0.89 5.45
CA LYS A 59 -19.35 -1.00 6.88
C LYS A 59 -19.68 -2.45 7.28
N GLU A 60 -19.99 -3.29 6.31
CA GLU A 60 -20.28 -4.71 6.47
C GLU A 60 -19.04 -5.50 6.92
N ASP A 61 -17.83 -4.98 6.66
CA ASP A 61 -16.57 -5.60 7.11
C ASP A 61 -16.32 -5.36 8.61
N ILE A 62 -16.99 -4.37 9.24
CA ILE A 62 -16.73 -3.96 10.62
C ILE A 62 -16.90 -5.10 11.63
N PRO A 63 -18.01 -5.88 11.62
CA PRO A 63 -18.18 -6.98 12.57
C PRO A 63 -17.06 -8.03 12.47
N VAL A 64 -16.63 -8.38 11.26
CA VAL A 64 -15.56 -9.36 11.02
C VAL A 64 -14.21 -8.83 11.54
N LEU A 65 -13.92 -7.55 11.28
CA LEU A 65 -12.70 -6.89 11.78
C LEU A 65 -12.68 -6.82 13.30
N ILE A 66 -13.81 -6.48 13.94
CA ILE A 66 -13.93 -6.46 15.41
C ILE A 66 -13.61 -7.85 15.98
N MET A 67 -14.21 -8.90 15.43
CA MET A 67 -13.97 -10.26 15.89
C MET A 67 -12.49 -10.65 15.75
N HIS A 68 -11.86 -10.29 14.63
CA HIS A 68 -10.42 -10.50 14.42
C HIS A 68 -9.56 -9.77 15.46
N PHE A 69 -9.81 -8.48 15.69
CA PHE A 69 -9.00 -7.69 16.63
C PHE A 69 -9.22 -8.10 18.09
N ILE A 70 -10.44 -8.46 18.50
CA ILE A 70 -10.70 -9.00 19.85
C ILE A 70 -9.87 -10.27 20.06
N ALA A 71 -9.88 -11.20 19.11
CA ALA A 71 -9.11 -12.43 19.20
C ALA A 71 -7.59 -12.14 19.27
N LEU A 72 -7.10 -11.23 18.43
CA LEU A 72 -5.71 -10.79 18.42
C LEU A 72 -5.28 -10.23 19.78
N PHE A 73 -6.09 -9.33 20.37
CA PHE A 73 -5.76 -8.69 21.64
C PHE A 73 -5.96 -9.58 22.85
N ASN A 74 -6.97 -10.44 22.86
CA ASN A 74 -7.14 -11.48 23.89
C ASN A 74 -5.90 -12.36 23.97
N ARG A 75 -5.37 -12.80 22.81
CA ARG A 75 -4.13 -13.58 22.76
C ARG A 75 -2.92 -12.80 23.25
N LYS A 76 -2.78 -11.54 22.82
CA LYS A 76 -1.65 -10.68 23.19
C LYS A 76 -1.60 -10.38 24.69
N TYR A 77 -2.75 -10.13 25.31
CA TYR A 77 -2.86 -9.67 26.71
C TYR A 77 -3.38 -10.72 27.69
N LYS A 78 -3.56 -11.97 27.23
CA LYS A 78 -4.14 -13.07 28.03
C LYS A 78 -5.50 -12.70 28.64
N LEU A 79 -6.35 -12.09 27.82
CA LEU A 79 -7.70 -11.69 28.19
C LEU A 79 -8.73 -12.62 27.54
N ASN A 80 -9.97 -12.57 28.03
CA ASN A 80 -11.12 -13.30 27.48
C ASN A 80 -12.30 -12.35 27.20
N LYS A 81 -12.03 -11.21 26.55
CA LYS A 81 -13.06 -10.24 26.17
C LYS A 81 -13.91 -10.77 25.02
N ARG A 82 -15.21 -10.54 25.06
CA ARG A 82 -16.17 -10.89 24.02
C ARG A 82 -17.05 -9.68 23.74
N ILE A 83 -17.45 -9.50 22.49
CA ILE A 83 -18.47 -8.54 22.09
C ILE A 83 -19.73 -9.32 21.75
N SER A 84 -20.85 -8.88 22.29
CA SER A 84 -22.18 -9.37 21.94
C SER A 84 -22.63 -8.74 20.61
N PRO A 85 -23.48 -9.42 19.82
CA PRO A 85 -24.04 -8.85 18.59
C PRO A 85 -24.74 -7.51 18.81
#